data_AF-A0A1R3V8F6-F1
#
_entry.id   AF-A0A1R3V8F6-F1
#
_cell.length_a   1.000
_cell.length_b   1.000
_cell.length_c   1.000
_cell.angle_alpha   90.00
_cell.angle_beta   90.00
_cell.angle_gamma   90.00
#
_symmetry.space_group_name_H-M   'P 1'
#
loop_
_entity.id
_entity.type
_entity.pdbx_description
1 polymer ?
#
loop_
_entity_poly.entity_id
_entity_poly.type
_entity_poly.pdbx_seq_one_letter_code
_entity_poly.pdbx_strand_id
1 'polypeptide(L)'
;MVTVAAASYHLQLDRAGPWLYQNSERRHQLDVLPAGACVTVRSKTFLVVAFALAVTGCVGRKTHDLLNTTTVTVPASDIAATHEIFVATTRKKATKDPRQVFDGDRSPTTSFASVEVTVPKIHQVGAIERVRGSANSNPAKDFTATEVEFYEGDPQFAKAVGADIAMRGDRALVFVHGFNNGFDDGIYRLTQIAHDTKYPGTPVLFSWASSGKTTGYIYDKESANAARDDLEETLRMLAKTKAKSIDIIAHSMGTWVTMEALRQLAITGDRDLGDKLGYVILASPDIDVDVFKKQMIRYGKPDKPFAILLSGDDRALRLSSLISGDKPRVGDYGDAADLASYGVSVVDLSKTKGGDRLNHAKFADNPFLVQLLGDRLRAPAGLASDEVNPAQPIDNLGQGIGKAVGSVAEIVITTPFKVLTIATGG
;
A
#
# COMPACT_ATOMS: atom_id res chain seq x y z
N MET A 1 18.50 0.21 -57.32
CA MET A 1 17.71 -0.99 -56.97
C MET A 1 17.90 -1.18 -55.47
N VAL A 2 16.93 -1.02 -54.58
CA VAL A 2 15.49 -1.30 -54.61
C VAL A 2 14.74 -0.18 -53.88
N THR A 3 13.58 0.17 -54.42
CA THR A 3 12.65 1.24 -54.02
C THR A 3 11.77 0.79 -52.85
N VAL A 4 11.56 1.66 -51.86
CA VAL A 4 10.60 1.46 -50.76
C VAL A 4 9.25 2.04 -51.20
N ALA A 5 8.22 1.20 -51.28
CA ALA A 5 6.84 1.60 -51.60
C ALA A 5 6.01 1.71 -50.32
N ALA A 6 5.41 2.88 -50.09
CA ALA A 6 4.40 3.13 -49.08
C ALA A 6 3.00 2.86 -49.67
N ALA A 7 2.18 2.08 -48.97
CA ALA A 7 0.79 1.83 -49.34
C ALA A 7 -0.13 2.57 -48.36
N SER A 8 -0.86 3.56 -48.89
CA SER A 8 -1.95 4.26 -48.21
C SER A 8 -3.27 3.55 -48.51
N TYR A 9 -4.00 3.16 -47.46
CA TYR A 9 -5.36 2.62 -47.60
C TYR A 9 -6.39 3.75 -47.42
N HIS A 10 -7.12 4.06 -48.50
CA HIS A 10 -8.37 4.82 -48.48
C HIS A 10 -9.54 3.87 -48.23
N LEU A 11 -10.35 4.13 -47.20
CA LEU A 11 -11.67 3.50 -47.04
C LEU A 11 -12.77 4.51 -47.40
N GLN A 12 -13.63 4.06 -48.31
CA GLN A 12 -14.73 4.77 -48.94
C GLN A 12 -15.96 4.80 -48.01
N LEU A 13 -16.59 5.98 -47.88
CA LEU A 13 -17.87 6.18 -47.21
C LEU A 13 -19.01 5.86 -48.19
N ASP A 14 -19.80 4.81 -47.91
CA ASP A 14 -21.03 4.52 -48.66
C ASP A 14 -22.25 5.21 -48.05
N ARG A 15 -23.01 5.83 -48.96
CA ARG A 15 -24.17 6.70 -48.72
C ARG A 15 -25.45 5.89 -48.53
N ALA A 16 -26.32 6.43 -47.67
CA ALA A 16 -27.71 6.02 -47.47
C ALA A 16 -28.58 6.29 -48.71
N GLY A 17 -29.57 5.43 -48.93
CA GLY A 17 -30.65 5.58 -49.92
C GLY A 17 -32.04 5.33 -49.30
N PRO A 18 -33.13 5.83 -49.93
CA PRO A 18 -34.32 6.32 -49.22
C PRO A 18 -35.56 5.43 -49.41
N TRP A 19 -36.52 5.49 -48.47
CA TRP A 19 -37.89 5.00 -48.68
C TRP A 19 -38.96 6.03 -48.28
N LEU A 20 -39.45 6.67 -49.34
CA LEU A 20 -40.78 7.16 -49.70
C LEU A 20 -41.89 7.36 -48.64
N TYR A 21 -42.39 8.58 -48.72
CA TYR A 21 -43.70 9.16 -48.38
C TYR A 21 -44.93 8.31 -48.75
N GLN A 22 -45.99 8.37 -47.93
CA GLN A 22 -47.37 8.24 -48.38
C GLN A 22 -48.34 9.20 -47.65
N ASN A 23 -49.29 9.69 -48.44
CA ASN A 23 -50.14 10.88 -48.37
C ASN A 23 -51.29 10.83 -47.32
N SER A 24 -51.64 11.98 -46.69
CA SER A 24 -52.88 12.79 -46.86
C SER A 24 -54.16 12.16 -46.26
N GLU A 25 -55.10 12.79 -45.55
CA GLU A 25 -55.60 14.17 -45.43
C GLU A 25 -56.39 14.28 -44.10
N ARG A 26 -56.45 15.47 -43.48
CA ARG A 26 -57.73 16.16 -43.18
C ARG A 26 -57.44 17.54 -42.60
N ARG A 27 -58.13 18.54 -43.15
CA ARG A 27 -58.03 19.97 -42.83
C ARG A 27 -59.31 20.40 -42.09
N HIS A 28 -59.19 21.53 -41.39
CA HIS A 28 -60.21 22.30 -40.62
C HIS A 28 -60.41 21.77 -39.19
N GLN A 29 -60.29 22.58 -38.13
CA GLN A 29 -60.86 23.92 -37.95
C GLN A 29 -60.08 24.68 -36.86
N LEU A 30 -59.97 26.01 -37.02
CA LEU A 30 -59.39 26.94 -36.04
C LEU A 30 -60.34 27.12 -34.85
N ASP A 31 -59.81 27.01 -33.64
CA ASP A 31 -60.33 27.74 -32.47
C ASP A 31 -59.16 28.33 -31.69
N VAL A 32 -59.25 29.63 -31.47
CA VAL A 32 -58.36 30.46 -30.66
C VAL A 32 -58.93 30.50 -29.24
N LEU A 33 -58.06 30.42 -28.21
CA LEU A 33 -58.13 31.02 -26.85
C LEU A 33 -57.18 30.25 -25.89
N PRO A 34 -56.73 30.80 -24.74
CA PRO A 34 -55.98 32.03 -24.51
C PRO A 34 -54.63 31.75 -23.78
N ALA A 35 -53.86 32.83 -23.57
CA ALA A 35 -52.60 32.85 -22.81
C ALA A 35 -52.77 32.40 -21.35
N GLY A 36 -51.80 31.61 -20.85
CA GLY A 36 -51.64 31.34 -19.42
C GLY A 36 -51.26 29.90 -19.08
N ALA A 37 -50.11 29.41 -19.54
CA ALA A 37 -49.51 28.20 -18.99
C ALA A 37 -48.23 28.55 -18.24
N CYS A 38 -48.34 28.56 -16.91
CA CYS A 38 -47.24 28.59 -15.97
C CYS A 38 -46.29 27.43 -16.27
N VAL A 39 -45.05 27.73 -16.67
CA VAL A 39 -44.01 26.72 -16.83
C VAL A 39 -43.63 26.23 -15.44
N THR A 40 -44.26 25.16 -14.97
CA THR A 40 -43.73 24.35 -13.87
C THR A 40 -42.44 23.68 -14.35
N VAL A 41 -41.32 24.39 -14.21
CA VAL A 41 -39.98 23.79 -14.30
C VAL A 41 -39.92 22.73 -13.20
N ARG A 42 -40.01 21.47 -13.63
CA ARG A 42 -40.06 20.27 -12.80
C ARG A 42 -38.97 20.30 -11.73
N SER A 43 -39.39 20.11 -10.47
CA SER A 43 -38.59 20.03 -9.24
C SER A 43 -37.44 19.01 -9.23
N LYS A 44 -37.29 18.18 -10.27
CA LYS A 44 -36.24 17.17 -10.36
C LYS A 44 -34.85 17.76 -10.63
N THR A 45 -34.75 18.90 -11.32
CA THR A 45 -33.45 19.53 -11.61
C THR A 45 -32.85 20.19 -10.37
N PHE A 46 -33.69 20.72 -9.47
CA PHE A 46 -33.24 21.29 -8.20
C PHE A 46 -32.73 20.23 -7.22
N LEU A 47 -33.27 18.99 -7.25
CA LEU A 47 -32.79 17.89 -6.41
C LEU A 47 -31.39 17.39 -6.83
N VAL A 48 -31.07 17.37 -8.13
CA VAL A 48 -29.73 16.98 -8.62
C VAL A 48 -28.69 18.06 -8.31
N VAL A 49 -29.04 19.34 -8.42
CA VAL A 49 -28.15 20.46 -8.08
C VAL A 49 -27.97 20.58 -6.56
N ALA A 50 -29.02 20.35 -5.76
CA ALA A 50 -28.92 20.34 -4.30
C ALA A 50 -28.12 19.13 -3.79
N PHE A 51 -28.21 17.96 -4.44
CA PHE A 51 -27.35 16.82 -4.11
C PHE A 51 -25.89 17.10 -4.50
N ALA A 52 -25.63 17.70 -5.66
CA ALA A 52 -24.27 18.09 -6.08
C ALA A 52 -23.64 19.17 -5.18
N LEU A 53 -24.43 20.10 -4.65
CA LEU A 53 -23.98 21.12 -3.69
C LEU A 53 -23.85 20.60 -2.26
N ALA A 54 -24.45 19.46 -1.91
CA ALA A 54 -24.31 18.83 -0.59
C ALA A 54 -23.03 17.97 -0.46
N VAL A 55 -22.37 17.60 -1.57
CA VAL A 55 -21.09 16.83 -1.55
C VAL A 55 -19.85 17.74 -1.42
N THR A 56 -19.99 19.06 -1.45
CA THR A 56 -18.86 19.99 -1.18
C THR A 56 -18.64 20.24 0.32
N GLY A 57 -19.43 19.59 1.19
CA GLY A 57 -19.30 19.63 2.64
C GLY A 57 -18.03 18.94 3.13
N CYS A 58 -17.01 19.74 3.45
CA CYS A 58 -15.86 19.41 4.31
C CYS A 58 -15.10 18.12 3.96
N VAL A 59 -14.61 17.99 2.72
CA VAL A 59 -13.40 17.20 2.50
C VAL A 59 -12.25 18.00 3.10
N GLY A 60 -11.98 17.80 4.39
CA GLY A 60 -10.75 18.29 5.01
C GLY A 60 -9.59 17.84 4.13
N ARG A 61 -8.83 18.79 3.57
CA ARG A 61 -7.63 18.48 2.78
C ARG A 61 -6.74 17.63 3.68
N LYS A 62 -6.49 16.37 3.31
CA LYS A 62 -5.34 15.65 3.84
C LYS A 62 -4.11 16.43 3.39
N THR A 63 -3.47 17.11 4.33
CA THR A 63 -2.18 17.76 4.13
C THR A 63 -1.11 16.67 4.29
N HIS A 64 -0.23 16.55 3.30
CA HIS A 64 0.86 15.56 3.30
C HIS A 64 2.11 16.11 3.99
N ASP A 65 1.89 16.91 5.03
CA ASP A 65 2.92 17.63 5.76
C ASP A 65 3.67 16.64 6.63
N LEU A 66 4.99 16.61 6.46
CA LEU A 66 5.92 15.85 7.30
C LEU A 66 6.63 16.77 8.29
N LEU A 67 7.02 17.98 7.86
CA LEU A 67 7.85 18.89 8.64
C LEU A 67 7.03 19.98 9.33
N ASN A 68 7.47 20.33 10.54
CA ASN A 68 6.96 21.49 11.25
C ASN A 68 7.50 22.80 10.65
N THR A 69 6.72 23.88 10.75
CA THR A 69 7.17 25.23 10.39
C THR A 69 8.00 25.87 11.50
N THR A 70 7.77 25.46 12.75
CA THR A 70 8.55 25.86 13.91
C THR A 70 8.85 24.66 14.78
N THR A 71 10.07 24.59 15.30
CA THR A 71 10.48 23.54 16.22
C THR A 71 9.62 23.58 17.49
N VAL A 72 9.09 22.42 17.87
CA VAL A 72 8.33 22.23 19.12
C VAL A 72 9.21 21.42 20.07
N THR A 73 9.82 22.11 21.05
CA THR A 73 10.68 21.45 22.04
C THR A 73 9.83 20.85 23.15
N VAL A 74 10.11 19.59 23.50
CA VAL A 74 9.49 18.88 24.63
C VAL A 74 10.56 18.22 25.50
N PRO A 75 10.28 17.91 26.78
CA PRO A 75 11.17 17.12 27.61
C PRO A 75 11.48 15.76 26.98
N ALA A 76 12.75 15.32 27.06
CA ALA A 76 13.15 13.99 26.59
C ALA A 76 12.37 12.85 27.29
N SER A 77 11.87 13.09 28.51
CA SER A 77 11.03 12.15 29.26
C SER A 77 9.67 11.84 28.61
N ASP A 78 9.26 12.66 27.64
CA ASP A 78 7.99 12.53 26.91
C ASP A 78 8.15 11.78 25.57
N ILE A 79 9.39 11.42 25.20
CA ILE A 79 9.71 10.65 24.00
C ILE A 79 9.96 9.19 24.39
N ALA A 80 9.27 8.24 23.76
CA ALA A 80 9.49 6.81 23.97
C ALA A 80 10.69 6.28 23.19
N ALA A 81 10.85 6.72 21.94
CA ALA A 81 11.90 6.28 21.05
C ALA A 81 12.11 7.28 19.92
N THR A 82 13.27 7.16 19.27
CA THR A 82 13.60 7.83 18.02
C THR A 82 14.02 6.76 17.02
N HIS A 83 13.48 6.82 15.80
CA HIS A 83 13.79 5.90 14.71
C HIS A 83 14.33 6.69 13.52
N GLU A 84 15.43 6.22 12.96
CA GLU A 84 15.91 6.69 11.66
C GLU A 84 15.34 5.79 10.57
N ILE A 85 14.61 6.39 9.62
CA ILE A 85 13.99 5.69 8.50
C ILE A 85 14.77 6.01 7.23
N PHE A 86 15.44 5.02 6.65
CA PHE A 86 16.09 5.16 5.35
C PHE A 86 15.06 5.09 4.23
N VAL A 87 15.23 5.89 3.18
CA VAL A 87 14.21 6.05 2.14
C VAL A 87 14.83 5.98 0.76
N ALA A 88 14.30 5.08 -0.07
CA ALA A 88 14.41 5.13 -1.53
C ALA A 88 13.05 5.55 -2.11
N THR A 89 13.01 6.56 -2.97
CA THR A 89 11.74 7.12 -3.44
C THR A 89 11.76 7.48 -4.93
N THR A 90 10.67 7.16 -5.63
CA THR A 90 10.43 7.56 -7.03
C THR A 90 9.61 8.84 -7.13
N ARG A 91 9.44 9.56 -6.02
CA ARG A 91 8.76 10.87 -5.97
C ARG A 91 9.72 11.99 -6.32
N LYS A 92 9.21 13.07 -6.90
CA LYS A 92 9.96 14.33 -7.01
C LYS A 92 10.09 14.97 -5.64
N LYS A 93 11.20 15.69 -5.42
CA LYS A 93 11.33 16.60 -4.27
C LYS A 93 10.24 17.64 -4.34
N ALA A 94 9.56 17.87 -3.23
CA ALA A 94 8.52 18.88 -3.18
C ALA A 94 9.17 20.28 -3.29
N THR A 95 8.60 21.11 -4.16
CA THR A 95 9.08 22.49 -4.41
C THR A 95 8.05 23.54 -4.08
N LYS A 96 6.79 23.14 -3.86
CA LYS A 96 5.65 24.04 -3.66
C LYS A 96 5.33 24.26 -2.19
N ASP A 97 5.49 23.23 -1.37
CA ASP A 97 5.20 23.25 0.05
C ASP A 97 6.45 22.81 0.82
N PRO A 98 7.08 23.70 1.60
CA PRO A 98 8.29 23.37 2.34
C PRO A 98 8.07 22.36 3.48
N ARG A 99 6.81 22.11 3.87
CA ARG A 99 6.46 21.08 4.87
C ARG A 99 6.42 19.67 4.27
N GLN A 100 6.42 19.57 2.95
CA GLN A 100 6.52 18.30 2.22
C GLN A 100 7.97 18.10 1.80
N VAL A 101 8.50 16.89 2.01
CA VAL A 101 9.87 16.54 1.59
C VAL A 101 9.86 16.06 0.13
N PHE A 102 8.94 15.15 -0.17
CA PHE A 102 8.68 14.64 -1.52
C PHE A 102 7.19 14.74 -1.83
N ASP A 103 6.84 15.00 -3.09
CA ASP A 103 5.45 15.17 -3.52
C ASP A 103 4.85 13.90 -4.15
N GLY A 104 3.70 14.04 -4.80
CA GLY A 104 3.01 12.94 -5.47
C GLY A 104 3.43 12.71 -6.92
N ASP A 105 4.35 13.53 -7.47
CA ASP A 105 4.75 13.44 -8.87
C ASP A 105 5.90 12.45 -9.07
N ARG A 106 5.87 11.70 -10.18
CA ARG A 106 6.93 10.75 -10.56
C ARG A 106 8.24 11.47 -10.87
N SER A 107 9.32 10.98 -10.28
CA SER A 107 10.69 11.24 -10.69
C SER A 107 11.13 10.18 -11.72
N PRO A 108 11.90 10.55 -12.76
CA PRO A 108 12.50 9.58 -13.68
C PRO A 108 13.66 8.79 -13.07
N THR A 109 14.13 9.19 -11.88
CA THR A 109 15.23 8.53 -11.16
C THR A 109 14.87 8.38 -9.68
N THR A 110 15.35 7.33 -9.03
CA THR A 110 15.26 7.19 -7.58
C THR A 110 16.02 8.31 -6.87
N SER A 111 15.40 8.87 -5.84
CA SER A 111 16.01 9.77 -4.86
C SER A 111 16.14 9.09 -3.51
N PHE A 112 17.11 9.53 -2.70
CA PHE A 112 17.41 8.92 -1.42
C PHE A 112 17.41 9.93 -0.28
N ALA A 113 16.92 9.52 0.88
CA ALA A 113 16.93 10.31 2.10
C ALA A 113 16.95 9.41 3.35
N SER A 114 17.24 9.96 4.53
CA SER A 114 16.80 9.40 5.80
C SER A 114 15.98 10.43 6.56
N VAL A 115 15.03 9.95 7.36
CA VAL A 115 14.15 10.79 8.18
C VAL A 115 14.22 10.30 9.62
N GLU A 116 14.61 11.17 10.53
CA GLU A 116 14.52 10.90 11.96
C GLU A 116 13.09 11.19 12.43
N VAL A 117 12.46 10.22 13.11
CA VAL A 117 11.10 10.32 13.62
C VAL A 117 11.07 9.95 15.11
N THR A 118 10.48 10.84 15.90
CA THR A 118 10.21 10.61 17.32
C THR A 118 8.85 9.94 17.52
N VAL A 119 8.77 9.04 18.50
CA VAL A 119 7.55 8.36 18.96
C VAL A 119 7.19 8.89 20.35
N PRO A 120 5.98 9.41 20.58
CA PRO A 120 5.59 9.97 21.86
C PRO A 120 5.42 8.87 22.91
N LYS A 121 5.70 9.17 24.18
CA LYS A 121 5.52 8.22 25.29
C LYS A 121 4.09 7.74 25.50
N ILE A 122 3.12 8.52 25.02
CA ILE A 122 1.69 8.17 25.09
C ILE A 122 1.25 7.19 23.99
N HIS A 123 2.17 6.78 23.11
CA HIS A 123 1.87 5.96 21.95
C HIS A 123 1.17 4.64 22.32
N GLN A 124 0.17 4.28 21.52
CA GLN A 124 -0.53 3.01 21.63
C GLN A 124 -0.24 2.13 20.42
N VAL A 125 0.05 0.84 20.68
CA VAL A 125 0.29 -0.15 19.61
C VAL A 125 -0.86 -0.13 18.63
N GLY A 126 -0.53 -0.06 17.33
CA GLY A 126 -1.52 0.01 16.26
C GLY A 126 -1.96 1.43 15.86
N ALA A 127 -1.65 2.45 16.68
CA ALA A 127 -2.04 3.81 16.40
C ALA A 127 -0.95 4.57 15.64
N ILE A 128 -1.34 5.59 14.88
CA ILE A 128 -0.41 6.61 14.40
C ILE A 128 -0.93 7.94 14.94
N GLU A 129 -0.35 8.41 16.04
CA GLU A 129 -0.68 9.70 16.61
C GLU A 129 -0.18 10.79 15.68
N ARG A 130 -1.11 11.45 15.00
CA ARG A 130 -0.80 12.45 13.99
C ARG A 130 -1.63 13.71 14.20
N VAL A 131 -0.95 14.85 14.12
CA VAL A 131 -1.58 16.15 14.13
C VAL A 131 -2.58 16.28 12.97
N ARG A 132 -3.72 16.90 13.24
CA ARG A 132 -4.75 17.14 12.21
C ARG A 132 -4.55 18.52 11.57
N GLY A 133 -4.73 18.57 10.25
CA GLY A 133 -4.60 19.81 9.48
C GLY A 133 -3.13 20.25 9.35
N SER A 134 -2.90 21.56 9.33
CA SER A 134 -1.58 22.16 9.08
C SER A 134 -0.87 22.66 10.35
N ALA A 135 -1.30 22.20 11.53
CA ALA A 135 -0.62 22.54 12.78
C ALA A 135 0.76 21.83 12.86
N ASN A 136 1.65 22.35 13.71
CA ASN A 136 2.90 21.67 14.00
C ASN A 136 2.65 20.45 14.89
N SER A 137 3.25 19.32 14.54
CA SER A 137 3.28 18.11 15.36
C SER A 137 4.00 18.40 16.67
N ASN A 138 3.46 17.89 17.77
CA ASN A 138 4.07 17.99 19.08
C ASN A 138 4.72 16.63 19.42
N PRO A 139 6.05 16.52 19.56
CA PRO A 139 6.71 15.24 19.82
C PRO A 139 6.26 14.50 21.09
N ALA A 140 5.64 15.18 22.07
CA ALA A 140 5.06 14.55 23.25
C ALA A 140 3.68 13.92 22.99
N LYS A 141 3.07 14.19 21.83
CA LYS A 141 1.70 13.77 21.48
C LYS A 141 1.60 13.06 20.15
N ASP A 142 2.45 13.40 19.20
CA ASP A 142 2.38 12.99 17.81
C ASP A 142 3.72 12.39 17.36
N PHE A 143 3.66 11.47 16.42
CA PHE A 143 4.83 11.08 15.63
C PHE A 143 5.34 12.33 14.92
N THR A 144 6.62 12.67 15.14
CA THR A 144 7.17 13.93 14.65
C THR A 144 8.51 13.69 13.97
N ALA A 145 8.58 14.03 12.68
CA ALA A 145 9.84 14.09 11.96
C ALA A 145 10.68 15.27 12.46
N THR A 146 11.91 15.00 12.88
CA THR A 146 12.82 15.96 13.50
C THR A 146 13.95 16.36 12.56
N GLU A 147 14.40 15.44 11.70
CA GLU A 147 15.49 15.68 10.77
C GLU A 147 15.26 14.95 9.44
N VAL A 148 15.78 15.52 8.36
CA VAL A 148 15.80 14.91 7.02
C VAL A 148 17.19 15.09 6.43
N GLU A 149 17.87 13.98 6.17
CA GLU A 149 19.14 13.96 5.42
C GLU A 149 18.86 13.52 3.99
N PHE A 150 19.42 14.24 3.01
CA PHE A 150 19.35 13.85 1.60
C PHE A 150 20.69 13.26 1.15
N TYR A 151 20.62 12.19 0.36
CA TYR A 151 21.80 11.60 -0.25
C TYR A 151 21.84 11.92 -1.74
N GLU A 152 23.03 12.25 -2.26
CA GLU A 152 23.20 12.67 -3.66
C GLU A 152 22.99 11.53 -4.67
N GLY A 153 23.09 10.28 -4.22
CA GLY A 153 22.85 9.11 -5.05
C GLY A 153 23.08 7.79 -4.33
N ASP A 154 22.96 6.72 -5.09
CA ASP A 154 23.04 5.33 -4.61
C ASP A 154 24.30 5.04 -3.77
N PRO A 155 25.53 5.44 -4.15
CA PRO A 155 26.72 5.10 -3.37
C PRO A 155 26.75 5.70 -1.95
N GLN A 156 26.26 6.94 -1.79
CA GLN A 156 26.22 7.60 -0.48
C GLN A 156 25.15 6.98 0.40
N PHE A 157 23.97 6.73 -0.18
CA PHE A 157 22.88 6.06 0.52
C PHE A 157 23.25 4.63 0.94
N ALA A 158 23.78 3.83 0.01
CA ALA A 158 24.23 2.46 0.26
C ALA A 158 25.27 2.37 1.39
N LYS A 159 26.17 3.35 1.46
CA LYS A 159 27.15 3.45 2.55
C LYS A 159 26.47 3.76 3.89
N ALA A 160 25.54 4.72 3.92
CA ALA A 160 24.84 5.11 5.14
C ALA A 160 23.94 3.98 5.67
N VAL A 161 23.03 3.48 4.83
CA VAL A 161 22.13 2.36 5.20
C VAL A 161 22.92 1.09 5.51
N GLY A 162 24.00 0.81 4.77
CA GLY A 162 24.86 -0.34 5.02
C GLY A 162 25.61 -0.26 6.35
N ALA A 163 25.96 0.94 6.82
CA ALA A 163 26.55 1.15 8.14
C ALA A 163 25.52 0.91 9.25
N ASP A 164 24.30 1.42 9.12
CA ASP A 164 23.22 1.17 10.08
C ASP A 164 22.84 -0.33 10.14
N ILE A 165 22.71 -0.99 8.98
CA ILE A 165 22.47 -2.44 8.88
C ILE A 165 23.52 -3.22 9.66
N ALA A 166 24.80 -2.86 9.52
CA ALA A 166 25.89 -3.53 10.22
C ALA A 166 25.83 -3.33 11.74
N MET A 167 25.34 -2.18 12.21
CA MET A 167 25.14 -1.91 13.64
C MET A 167 23.91 -2.63 14.20
N ARG A 168 22.89 -2.87 13.36
CA ARG A 168 21.59 -3.43 13.73
C ARG A 168 21.46 -4.92 13.42
N GLY A 169 22.57 -5.65 13.53
CA GLY A 169 22.58 -7.12 13.43
C GLY A 169 22.43 -7.67 12.02
N ASP A 170 22.85 -6.91 11.00
CA ASP A 170 22.88 -7.31 9.59
C ASP A 170 21.48 -7.57 8.99
N ARG A 171 20.45 -6.82 9.41
CA ARG A 171 19.07 -7.00 8.96
C ARG A 171 18.45 -5.71 8.45
N ALA A 172 17.66 -5.81 7.38
CA ALA A 172 16.87 -4.71 6.86
C ALA A 172 15.40 -5.12 6.73
N LEU A 173 14.48 -4.19 7.06
CA LEU A 173 13.05 -4.31 6.79
C LEU A 173 12.65 -3.27 5.75
N VAL A 174 12.30 -3.73 4.56
CA VAL A 174 11.77 -2.89 3.49
C VAL A 174 10.25 -2.82 3.61
N PHE A 175 9.72 -1.61 3.77
CA PHE A 175 8.27 -1.38 3.71
C PHE A 175 7.87 -0.67 2.41
N VAL A 176 6.83 -1.19 1.76
CA VAL A 176 6.27 -0.64 0.52
C VAL A 176 4.82 -0.24 0.76
N HIS A 177 4.54 1.06 0.76
CA HIS A 177 3.21 1.59 1.04
C HIS A 177 2.20 1.33 -0.09
N GLY A 178 0.92 1.58 0.19
CA GLY A 178 -0.19 1.36 -0.73
C GLY A 178 -0.64 2.59 -1.53
N PHE A 179 -1.83 2.47 -2.10
CA PHE A 179 -2.56 3.52 -2.82
C PHE A 179 -2.96 4.67 -1.89
N ASN A 180 -3.04 5.89 -2.44
CA ASN A 180 -3.51 7.08 -1.71
C ASN A 180 -2.68 7.37 -0.45
N ASN A 181 -1.36 7.20 -0.58
CA ASN A 181 -0.39 7.52 0.45
C ASN A 181 0.52 8.67 -0.01
N GLY A 182 0.66 9.69 0.82
CA GLY A 182 1.77 10.64 0.69
C GLY A 182 3.07 10.07 1.21
N PHE A 183 4.16 10.84 1.06
CA PHE A 183 5.47 10.48 1.59
C PHE A 183 5.45 10.28 3.12
N ASP A 184 4.82 11.24 3.80
CA ASP A 184 4.52 11.26 5.23
C ASP A 184 3.79 10.01 5.74
N ASP A 185 2.80 9.52 4.99
CA ASP A 185 2.02 8.33 5.40
C ASP A 185 2.91 7.09 5.47
N GLY A 186 3.84 6.94 4.51
CA GLY A 186 4.81 5.83 4.49
C GLY A 186 5.82 5.92 5.64
N ILE A 187 6.34 7.13 5.92
CA ILE A 187 7.29 7.37 7.00
C ILE A 187 6.69 7.02 8.36
N TYR A 188 5.50 7.55 8.67
CA TYR A 188 4.87 7.29 9.96
C TYR A 188 4.44 5.83 10.09
N ARG A 189 3.96 5.20 9.01
CA ARG A 189 3.57 3.78 9.04
C ARG A 189 4.78 2.87 9.29
N LEU A 190 5.91 3.09 8.63
CA LEU A 190 7.10 2.28 8.89
C LEU A 190 7.68 2.55 10.28
N THR A 191 7.68 3.80 10.73
CA THR A 191 8.10 4.15 12.11
C THR A 191 7.27 3.37 13.13
N GLN A 192 5.95 3.34 12.93
CA GLN A 192 5.03 2.62 13.79
C GLN A 192 5.29 1.11 13.76
N ILE A 193 5.40 0.51 12.57
CA ILE A 193 5.72 -0.92 12.43
C ILE A 193 7.03 -1.24 13.14
N ALA A 194 8.10 -0.48 12.92
CA ALA A 194 9.40 -0.71 13.55
C ALA A 194 9.33 -0.59 15.08
N HIS A 195 8.63 0.42 15.59
CA HIS A 195 8.43 0.63 17.02
C HIS A 195 7.62 -0.49 17.66
N ASP A 196 6.42 -0.76 17.14
CA ASP A 196 5.46 -1.68 17.75
C ASP A 196 5.93 -3.13 17.69
N THR A 197 6.57 -3.51 16.58
CA THR A 197 7.15 -4.85 16.42
C THR A 197 8.48 -5.01 17.13
N LYS A 198 9.05 -3.92 17.67
CA LYS A 198 10.41 -3.86 18.23
C LYS A 198 11.42 -4.45 17.24
N TYR A 199 11.32 -4.04 15.98
CA TYR A 199 12.19 -4.56 14.93
C TYR A 199 13.65 -4.24 15.25
N PRO A 200 14.55 -5.24 15.30
CA PRO A 200 15.92 -4.99 15.72
C PRO A 200 16.83 -4.47 14.60
N GLY A 201 16.40 -4.62 13.34
CA GLY A 201 17.17 -4.24 12.14
C GLY A 201 16.94 -2.81 11.68
N THR A 202 17.44 -2.50 10.48
CA THR A 202 17.30 -1.20 9.82
C THR A 202 15.97 -1.08 9.08
N PRO A 203 15.09 -0.11 9.41
CA PRO A 203 13.88 0.16 8.65
C PRO A 203 14.19 0.97 7.38
N VAL A 204 13.74 0.46 6.23
CA VAL A 204 13.88 1.07 4.91
C VAL A 204 12.50 1.26 4.27
N LEU A 205 12.11 2.49 3.98
CA LEU A 205 10.92 2.82 3.23
C LEU A 205 11.23 2.84 1.73
N PHE A 206 10.51 2.05 0.95
CA PHE A 206 10.39 2.28 -0.48
C PHE A 206 9.11 3.07 -0.77
N SER A 207 9.26 4.32 -1.14
CA SER A 207 8.16 5.26 -1.35
C SER A 207 7.96 5.55 -2.83
N TRP A 208 6.95 4.94 -3.45
CA TRP A 208 6.62 5.20 -4.86
C TRP A 208 5.66 6.39 -4.99
N ALA A 209 5.62 7.02 -6.18
CA ALA A 209 4.85 8.24 -6.45
C ALA A 209 3.32 8.05 -6.51
N SER A 210 2.71 7.67 -5.38
CA SER A 210 1.27 7.78 -5.16
C SER A 210 0.87 9.25 -5.06
N SER A 211 -0.24 9.59 -5.70
CA SER A 211 -0.81 10.94 -5.70
C SER A 211 -1.36 11.40 -4.34
N GLY A 212 -1.49 10.48 -3.37
CA GLY A 212 -2.09 10.77 -2.06
C GLY A 212 -3.59 11.10 -2.13
N LYS A 213 -4.27 10.69 -3.22
CA LYS A 213 -5.67 11.03 -3.48
C LYS A 213 -6.52 9.80 -3.76
N THR A 214 -7.70 9.75 -3.15
CA THR A 214 -8.70 8.69 -3.39
C THR A 214 -9.22 8.64 -4.82
N THR A 215 -9.19 9.77 -5.54
CA THR A 215 -9.56 9.84 -6.96
C THR A 215 -8.41 9.51 -7.91
N GLY A 216 -7.20 9.30 -7.37
CA GLY A 216 -5.97 9.11 -8.14
C GLY A 216 -5.67 7.67 -8.55
N TYR A 217 -6.62 6.73 -8.43
CA TYR A 217 -6.34 5.29 -8.56
C TYR A 217 -5.60 4.90 -9.86
N ILE A 218 -6.03 5.42 -11.02
CA ILE A 218 -5.36 5.14 -12.30
C ILE A 218 -3.96 5.73 -12.34
N TYR A 219 -3.77 6.95 -11.84
CA TYR A 219 -2.44 7.53 -11.74
C TYR A 219 -1.53 6.68 -10.85
N ASP A 220 -2.02 6.29 -9.67
CA ASP A 220 -1.26 5.48 -8.73
C ASP A 220 -0.90 4.11 -9.30
N LYS A 221 -1.81 3.47 -10.06
CA LYS A 221 -1.52 2.21 -10.76
C LYS A 221 -0.38 2.36 -11.77
N GLU A 222 -0.40 3.41 -12.58
CA GLU A 222 0.69 3.70 -13.52
C GLU A 222 1.99 4.10 -12.80
N SER A 223 1.91 4.76 -11.64
CA SER A 223 3.08 5.07 -10.80
C SER A 223 3.69 3.81 -10.19
N ALA A 224 2.85 2.90 -9.70
CA ALA A 224 3.28 1.60 -9.17
C ALA A 224 3.97 0.77 -10.26
N ASN A 225 3.43 0.77 -11.49
CA ASN A 225 4.09 0.14 -12.64
C ASN A 225 5.45 0.76 -12.96
N ALA A 226 5.57 2.10 -12.88
CA ALA A 226 6.82 2.80 -13.14
C ALA A 226 7.90 2.51 -12.09
N ALA A 227 7.52 2.28 -10.83
CA ALA A 227 8.44 2.14 -9.70
C ALA A 227 9.02 0.72 -9.50
N ARG A 228 8.60 -0.27 -10.30
CA ARG A 228 8.99 -1.68 -10.10
C ARG A 228 10.50 -1.91 -10.27
N ASP A 229 11.13 -1.20 -11.20
CA ASP A 229 12.55 -1.31 -11.52
C ASP A 229 13.38 -0.65 -10.40
N ASP A 230 12.93 0.51 -9.91
CA ASP A 230 13.55 1.21 -8.78
C ASP A 230 13.52 0.38 -7.49
N LEU A 231 12.45 -0.39 -7.23
CA LEU A 231 12.40 -1.30 -6.08
C LEU A 231 13.37 -2.47 -6.26
N GLU A 232 13.45 -3.06 -7.45
CA GLU A 232 14.44 -4.10 -7.76
C GLU A 232 15.87 -3.59 -7.48
N GLU A 233 16.21 -2.41 -8.01
CA GLU A 233 17.54 -1.81 -7.81
C GLU A 233 17.83 -1.53 -6.34
N THR A 234 16.83 -1.03 -5.59
CA THR A 234 16.94 -0.82 -4.14
C THR A 234 17.24 -2.13 -3.41
N LEU A 235 16.52 -3.21 -3.73
CA LEU A 235 16.73 -4.52 -3.11
C LEU A 235 18.13 -5.09 -3.43
N ARG A 236 18.59 -4.94 -4.68
CA ARG A 236 19.95 -5.33 -5.09
C ARG A 236 21.03 -4.51 -4.39
N MET A 237 20.81 -3.21 -4.20
CA MET A 237 21.72 -2.35 -3.44
C MET A 237 21.81 -2.84 -1.99
N LEU A 238 20.68 -3.08 -1.33
CA LEU A 238 20.64 -3.60 0.04
C LEU A 238 21.36 -4.94 0.14
N ALA A 239 21.17 -5.83 -0.85
CA ALA A 239 21.84 -7.12 -0.92
C ALA A 239 23.37 -7.02 -1.09
N LYS A 240 23.89 -5.89 -1.60
CA LYS A 240 25.35 -5.63 -1.68
C LYS A 240 25.94 -5.08 -0.38
N THR A 241 25.11 -4.68 0.58
CA THR A 241 25.57 -4.31 1.93
C THR A 241 25.91 -5.55 2.77
N LYS A 242 26.19 -5.35 4.07
CA LYS A 242 26.37 -6.43 5.04
C LYS A 242 25.08 -7.16 5.43
N ALA A 243 23.93 -6.76 4.88
CA ALA A 243 22.66 -7.43 5.12
C ALA A 243 22.78 -8.94 4.88
N LYS A 244 22.32 -9.70 5.88
CA LYS A 244 22.13 -11.16 5.85
C LYS A 244 20.67 -11.55 5.65
N SER A 245 19.74 -10.64 5.95
CA SER A 245 18.30 -10.82 5.75
C SER A 245 17.65 -9.51 5.36
N ILE A 246 16.90 -9.52 4.26
CA ILE A 246 16.08 -8.40 3.78
C ILE A 246 14.63 -8.87 3.86
N ASP A 247 13.96 -8.46 4.93
CA ASP A 247 12.54 -8.71 5.16
C ASP A 247 11.72 -7.64 4.39
N ILE A 248 10.58 -8.01 3.81
CA ILE A 248 9.71 -7.11 3.04
C ILE A 248 8.29 -7.17 3.59
N ILE A 249 7.72 -6.01 3.88
CA ILE A 249 6.28 -5.83 4.13
C ILE A 249 5.72 -4.89 3.08
N ALA A 250 4.77 -5.37 2.30
CA ALA A 250 4.09 -4.57 1.29
C ALA A 250 2.60 -4.50 1.59
N HIS A 251 2.00 -3.32 1.43
CA HIS A 251 0.59 -3.10 1.71
C HIS A 251 -0.18 -2.69 0.46
N SER A 252 -1.36 -3.30 0.26
CA SER A 252 -2.31 -2.89 -0.79
C SER A 252 -1.65 -2.85 -2.17
N MET A 253 -1.71 -1.73 -2.90
CA MET A 253 -1.05 -1.60 -4.21
C MET A 253 0.49 -1.70 -4.14
N GLY A 254 1.12 -1.53 -2.98
CA GLY A 254 2.55 -1.79 -2.79
C GLY A 254 2.93 -3.25 -2.99
N THR A 255 1.98 -4.19 -2.81
CA THR A 255 2.22 -5.62 -3.07
C THR A 255 2.42 -5.87 -4.57
N TRP A 256 1.76 -5.10 -5.44
CA TRP A 256 1.98 -5.16 -6.89
C TRP A 256 3.43 -4.81 -7.24
N VAL A 257 3.92 -3.68 -6.73
CA VAL A 257 5.29 -3.21 -6.95
C VAL A 257 6.29 -4.25 -6.48
N THR A 258 6.05 -4.80 -5.29
CA THR A 258 6.89 -5.85 -4.68
C THR A 258 6.92 -7.12 -5.51
N MET A 259 5.75 -7.62 -5.93
CA MET A 259 5.68 -8.85 -6.73
C MET A 259 6.30 -8.68 -8.12
N GLU A 260 6.16 -7.52 -8.76
CA GLU A 260 6.85 -7.23 -10.01
C GLU A 260 8.38 -7.17 -9.81
N ALA A 261 8.88 -6.49 -8.78
CA ALA A 261 10.32 -6.46 -8.49
C ALA A 261 10.89 -7.86 -8.21
N LEU A 262 10.25 -8.66 -7.36
CA LEU A 262 10.66 -10.06 -7.09
C LEU A 262 10.60 -10.93 -8.34
N ARG A 263 9.57 -10.74 -9.17
CA ARG A 263 9.44 -11.40 -10.46
C ARG A 263 10.58 -11.02 -11.42
N GLN A 264 11.05 -9.78 -11.43
CA GLN A 264 12.18 -9.33 -12.26
C GLN A 264 13.52 -9.90 -11.77
N LEU A 265 13.73 -9.93 -10.45
CA LEU A 265 14.84 -10.64 -9.82
C LEU A 265 14.87 -12.12 -10.24
N ALA A 266 13.72 -12.79 -10.28
CA ALA A 266 13.62 -14.17 -10.75
C ALA A 266 13.96 -14.32 -12.24
N ILE A 267 13.50 -13.42 -13.12
CA ILE A 267 13.83 -13.45 -14.56
C ILE A 267 15.35 -13.37 -14.78
N THR A 268 16.02 -12.56 -13.98
CA THR A 268 17.44 -12.25 -14.12
C THR A 268 18.35 -13.23 -13.38
N GLY A 269 17.78 -14.25 -12.72
CA GLY A 269 18.53 -15.31 -12.05
C GLY A 269 18.99 -14.98 -10.63
N ASP A 270 18.47 -13.91 -10.02
CA ASP A 270 18.81 -13.49 -8.65
C ASP A 270 17.56 -13.42 -7.76
N ARG A 271 16.70 -14.44 -7.90
CA ARG A 271 15.37 -14.53 -7.31
C ARG A 271 15.35 -14.21 -5.80
N ASP A 272 16.36 -14.69 -5.10
CA ASP A 272 16.43 -14.68 -3.63
C ASP A 272 17.55 -13.74 -3.12
N LEU A 273 18.04 -12.82 -3.97
CA LEU A 273 19.06 -11.82 -3.63
C LEU A 273 20.34 -12.46 -3.07
N GLY A 274 20.80 -13.56 -3.67
CA GLY A 274 21.89 -14.38 -3.15
C GLY A 274 21.63 -14.91 -1.73
N ASP A 275 20.48 -15.55 -1.52
CA ASP A 275 20.00 -16.12 -0.25
C ASP A 275 19.68 -15.11 0.86
N LYS A 276 19.68 -13.80 0.54
CA LYS A 276 19.42 -12.72 1.50
C LYS A 276 17.94 -12.34 1.59
N LEU A 277 17.09 -12.83 0.70
CA LEU A 277 15.65 -12.60 0.79
C LEU A 277 15.10 -13.27 2.07
N GLY A 278 14.54 -12.42 2.94
CA GLY A 278 13.99 -12.78 4.23
C GLY A 278 12.50 -13.13 4.14
N TYR A 279 11.72 -12.70 5.13
CA TYR A 279 10.27 -12.84 5.07
C TYR A 279 9.67 -11.85 4.08
N VAL A 280 8.74 -12.33 3.24
CA VAL A 280 7.93 -11.47 2.36
C VAL A 280 6.48 -11.54 2.82
N ILE A 281 5.92 -10.40 3.23
CA ILE A 281 4.57 -10.26 3.74
C ILE A 281 3.79 -9.32 2.82
N LEU A 282 2.75 -9.84 2.19
CA LEU A 282 1.84 -9.10 1.30
C LEU A 282 0.51 -8.89 2.05
N ALA A 283 0.30 -7.68 2.56
CA ALA A 283 -0.87 -7.34 3.35
C ALA A 283 -1.98 -6.71 2.50
N SER A 284 -3.19 -7.29 2.57
CA SER A 284 -4.36 -6.91 1.77
C SER A 284 -4.03 -6.66 0.28
N PRO A 285 -3.44 -7.62 -0.45
CA PRO A 285 -2.85 -7.32 -1.76
C PRO A 285 -3.87 -6.82 -2.81
N ASP A 286 -3.62 -5.65 -3.38
CA ASP A 286 -4.40 -5.11 -4.52
C ASP A 286 -3.77 -5.59 -5.84
N ILE A 287 -3.79 -6.91 -6.04
CA ILE A 287 -3.31 -7.58 -7.25
C ILE A 287 -4.47 -8.40 -7.80
N ASP A 288 -4.70 -8.33 -9.11
CA ASP A 288 -5.60 -9.26 -9.80
C ASP A 288 -5.12 -10.71 -9.60
N VAL A 289 -6.01 -11.62 -9.19
CA VAL A 289 -5.64 -13.01 -8.87
C VAL A 289 -4.94 -13.71 -10.04
N ASP A 290 -5.39 -13.52 -11.28
CA ASP A 290 -4.77 -14.17 -12.43
C ASP A 290 -3.38 -13.60 -12.71
N VAL A 291 -3.19 -12.30 -12.48
CA VAL A 291 -1.87 -11.68 -12.55
C VAL A 291 -0.95 -12.22 -11.46
N PHE A 292 -1.41 -12.32 -10.22
CA PHE A 292 -0.62 -12.90 -9.13
C PHE A 292 -0.18 -14.33 -9.43
N LYS A 293 -1.09 -15.16 -9.94
CA LYS A 293 -0.76 -16.53 -10.39
C LYS A 293 0.31 -16.52 -11.47
N LYS A 294 0.21 -15.63 -12.48
CA LYS A 294 1.23 -15.49 -13.53
C LYS A 294 2.57 -15.02 -12.97
N GLN A 295 2.56 -14.10 -12.00
CA GLN A 295 3.76 -13.66 -11.30
C GLN A 295 4.43 -14.83 -10.58
N MET A 296 3.67 -15.60 -9.80
CA MET A 296 4.18 -16.77 -9.07
C MET A 296 4.64 -17.89 -9.99
N ILE A 297 3.98 -18.14 -11.13
CA ILE A 297 4.47 -19.11 -12.13
C ILE A 297 5.85 -18.70 -12.63
N ARG A 298 6.08 -17.40 -12.83
CA ARG A 298 7.33 -16.89 -13.37
C ARG A 298 8.42 -16.71 -12.32
N TYR A 299 8.04 -16.44 -11.07
CA TYR A 299 8.94 -16.40 -9.91
C TYR A 299 9.33 -17.83 -9.47
N GLY A 300 8.41 -18.79 -9.54
CA GLY A 300 8.56 -20.15 -9.02
C GLY A 300 7.98 -20.31 -7.61
N LYS A 301 8.14 -21.49 -7.00
CA LYS A 301 7.82 -21.66 -5.58
C LYS A 301 8.96 -21.05 -4.74
N PRO A 302 8.68 -20.12 -3.82
CA PRO A 302 9.71 -19.54 -2.96
C PRO A 302 10.24 -20.61 -2.00
N ASP A 303 11.52 -20.52 -1.66
CA ASP A 303 12.14 -21.44 -0.69
C ASP A 303 11.55 -21.22 0.71
N LYS A 304 11.19 -19.97 1.02
CA LYS A 304 10.42 -19.57 2.21
C LYS A 304 9.06 -19.01 1.76
N PRO A 305 7.94 -19.66 2.12
CA PRO A 305 6.62 -19.22 1.68
C PRO A 305 6.35 -17.74 1.96
N PHE A 306 5.89 -17.00 0.95
CA PHE A 306 5.40 -15.63 1.14
C PHE A 306 4.13 -15.67 1.97
N ALA A 307 4.00 -14.77 2.94
CA ALA A 307 2.79 -14.63 3.74
C ALA A 307 1.82 -13.66 3.04
N ILE A 308 0.62 -14.11 2.73
CA ILE A 308 -0.47 -13.31 2.19
C ILE A 308 -1.48 -13.07 3.31
N LEU A 309 -1.71 -11.82 3.70
CA LEU A 309 -2.71 -11.47 4.70
C LEU A 309 -3.98 -11.00 3.98
N LEU A 310 -5.03 -11.81 4.03
CA LEU A 310 -6.33 -11.49 3.42
C LEU A 310 -7.20 -10.65 4.35
N SER A 311 -8.00 -9.77 3.76
CA SER A 311 -9.02 -9.00 4.47
C SER A 311 -10.27 -8.93 3.58
N GLY A 312 -11.11 -9.97 3.61
CA GLY A 312 -12.28 -10.10 2.73
C GLY A 312 -13.44 -9.14 3.02
N ASP A 313 -13.38 -8.38 4.12
CA ASP A 313 -14.31 -7.30 4.46
C ASP A 313 -13.75 -5.90 4.12
N ASP A 314 -12.65 -5.86 3.37
CA ASP A 314 -11.93 -4.65 3.01
C ASP A 314 -12.67 -3.81 1.96
N ARG A 315 -13.04 -2.60 2.39
CA ARG A 315 -13.84 -1.69 1.56
C ARG A 315 -13.01 -1.00 0.47
N ALA A 316 -11.69 -0.92 0.64
CA ALA A 316 -10.81 -0.31 -0.36
C ALA A 316 -10.57 -1.27 -1.54
N LEU A 317 -10.42 -2.56 -1.28
CA LEU A 317 -10.29 -3.58 -2.34
C LEU A 317 -11.57 -3.71 -3.18
N ARG A 318 -12.74 -3.56 -2.56
CA ARG A 318 -14.02 -3.52 -3.31
C ARG A 318 -14.13 -2.31 -4.25
N LEU A 319 -13.49 -1.19 -3.92
CA LEU A 319 -13.44 -0.04 -4.82
C LEU A 319 -12.47 -0.29 -5.97
N SER A 320 -11.33 -0.94 -5.69
CA SER A 320 -10.33 -1.26 -6.71
C SER A 320 -10.81 -2.31 -7.71
N SER A 321 -11.56 -3.32 -7.25
CA SER A 321 -12.17 -4.35 -8.11
C SER A 321 -13.21 -3.74 -9.06
N LEU A 322 -14.09 -2.85 -8.56
CA LEU A 322 -15.06 -2.13 -9.39
C LEU A 322 -14.39 -1.31 -10.51
N ILE A 323 -13.29 -0.62 -10.20
CA ILE A 323 -12.55 0.18 -11.19
C ILE A 323 -11.82 -0.72 -12.19
N SER A 324 -11.42 -1.93 -11.77
CA SER A 324 -10.62 -2.85 -12.60
C SER A 324 -11.43 -3.95 -13.29
N GLY A 325 -12.75 -3.79 -13.39
CA GLY A 325 -13.61 -4.69 -14.17
C GLY A 325 -14.11 -5.92 -13.42
N ASP A 326 -14.30 -5.80 -12.11
CA ASP A 326 -14.97 -6.79 -11.24
C ASP A 326 -14.27 -8.17 -11.17
N LYS A 327 -12.94 -8.16 -11.30
CA LYS A 327 -12.10 -9.33 -11.06
C LYS A 327 -11.67 -9.41 -9.59
N PRO A 328 -11.63 -10.61 -9.00
CA PRO A 328 -11.23 -10.76 -7.61
C PRO A 328 -9.78 -10.31 -7.40
N ARG A 329 -9.56 -9.56 -6.33
CA ARG A 329 -8.23 -9.21 -5.85
C ARG A 329 -7.71 -10.28 -4.91
N VAL A 330 -6.40 -10.49 -4.90
CA VAL A 330 -5.77 -11.46 -4.00
C VAL A 330 -6.18 -11.20 -2.55
N GLY A 331 -6.21 -9.95 -2.08
CA GLY A 331 -6.59 -9.63 -0.69
C GLY A 331 -8.05 -9.92 -0.30
N ASP A 332 -8.93 -10.15 -1.27
CA ASP A 332 -10.35 -10.51 -1.09
C ASP A 332 -10.67 -11.87 -1.76
N TYR A 333 -9.66 -12.71 -2.00
CA TYR A 333 -9.85 -13.96 -2.71
C TYR A 333 -10.28 -15.08 -1.76
N GLY A 334 -11.49 -15.59 -1.96
CA GLY A 334 -12.10 -16.61 -1.10
C GLY A 334 -11.52 -18.02 -1.22
N ASP A 335 -10.58 -18.28 -2.13
CA ASP A 335 -9.94 -19.60 -2.30
C ASP A 335 -8.46 -19.55 -1.89
N ALA A 336 -8.23 -19.69 -0.59
CA ALA A 336 -6.90 -19.72 0.00
C ALA A 336 -6.08 -20.96 -0.43
N ALA A 337 -6.73 -22.08 -0.76
CA ALA A 337 -6.05 -23.31 -1.16
C ALA A 337 -5.45 -23.19 -2.57
N ASP A 338 -6.19 -22.54 -3.48
CA ASP A 338 -5.69 -22.20 -4.81
C ASP A 338 -4.44 -21.30 -4.74
N LEU A 339 -4.46 -20.25 -3.91
CA LEU A 339 -3.25 -19.43 -3.69
C LEU A 339 -2.10 -20.26 -3.11
N ALA A 340 -2.35 -21.05 -2.06
CA ALA A 340 -1.33 -21.85 -1.41
C ALA A 340 -0.67 -22.89 -2.34
N SER A 341 -1.36 -23.33 -3.40
CA SER A 341 -0.78 -24.22 -4.43
C SER A 341 0.45 -23.62 -5.13
N TYR A 342 0.58 -22.29 -5.14
CA TYR A 342 1.72 -21.54 -5.68
C TYR A 342 2.89 -21.36 -4.69
N GLY A 343 2.85 -22.01 -3.52
CA GLY A 343 3.94 -21.99 -2.54
C GLY A 343 3.90 -20.82 -1.55
N VAL A 344 2.74 -20.17 -1.40
CA VAL A 344 2.51 -19.10 -0.42
C VAL A 344 1.74 -19.62 0.79
N SER A 345 1.86 -18.93 1.92
CA SER A 345 1.02 -19.14 3.10
C SER A 345 -0.01 -18.03 3.19
N VAL A 346 -1.29 -18.39 3.24
CA VAL A 346 -2.41 -17.47 3.30
C VAL A 346 -2.91 -17.39 4.74
N VAL A 347 -3.01 -16.18 5.27
CA VAL A 347 -3.57 -15.89 6.59
C VAL A 347 -4.84 -15.07 6.38
N ASP A 348 -5.98 -15.68 6.65
CA ASP A 348 -7.28 -15.03 6.51
C ASP A 348 -7.62 -14.24 7.78
N LEU A 349 -7.69 -12.91 7.62
CA LEU A 349 -8.01 -11.96 8.69
C LEU A 349 -9.42 -11.37 8.55
N SER A 350 -10.26 -11.89 7.65
CA SER A 350 -11.60 -11.35 7.36
C SER A 350 -12.51 -11.32 8.59
N LYS A 351 -12.32 -12.24 9.54
CA LYS A 351 -13.07 -12.29 10.81
C LYS A 351 -12.42 -11.51 11.95
N THR A 352 -11.29 -10.85 11.70
CA THR A 352 -10.60 -10.02 12.70
C THR A 352 -11.04 -8.56 12.61
N LYS A 353 -11.15 -7.86 13.75
CA LYS A 353 -11.48 -6.43 13.77
C LYS A 353 -10.23 -5.60 13.46
N GLY A 354 -10.36 -4.62 12.56
CA GLY A 354 -9.36 -3.59 12.32
C GLY A 354 -9.56 -2.36 13.21
N GLY A 355 -8.52 -1.53 13.33
CA GLY A 355 -8.61 -0.19 13.93
C GLY A 355 -9.06 0.88 12.93
N ASP A 356 -8.90 0.64 11.62
CA ASP A 356 -9.27 1.58 10.57
C ASP A 356 -10.69 1.38 10.03
N ARG A 357 -11.33 2.48 9.61
CA ARG A 357 -12.72 2.49 9.10
C ARG A 357 -12.93 1.70 7.81
N LEU A 358 -11.86 1.35 7.12
CA LEU A 358 -11.88 0.62 5.85
C LEU A 358 -11.54 -0.87 6.00
N ASN A 359 -11.11 -1.30 7.20
CA ASN A 359 -10.62 -2.65 7.45
C ASN A 359 -9.46 -3.04 6.51
N HIS A 360 -8.67 -2.06 6.09
CA HIS A 360 -7.64 -2.18 5.04
C HIS A 360 -6.22 -2.31 5.60
N ALA A 361 -5.98 -1.86 6.83
CA ALA A 361 -4.66 -1.84 7.46
C ALA A 361 -4.56 -2.72 8.72
N LYS A 362 -5.43 -3.74 8.84
CA LYS A 362 -5.53 -4.61 10.03
C LYS A 362 -4.19 -5.17 10.50
N PHE A 363 -3.29 -5.52 9.57
CA PHE A 363 -1.98 -6.08 9.87
C PHE A 363 -1.11 -5.19 10.79
N ALA A 364 -1.28 -3.87 10.71
CA ALA A 364 -0.51 -2.88 11.46
C ALA A 364 -1.35 -2.11 12.49
N ASP A 365 -2.68 -2.17 12.42
CA ASP A 365 -3.58 -1.48 13.35
C ASP A 365 -4.11 -2.38 14.47
N ASN A 366 -4.03 -3.70 14.30
CA ASN A 366 -4.48 -4.67 15.30
C ASN A 366 -3.31 -5.10 16.21
N PRO A 367 -3.34 -4.80 17.51
CA PRO A 367 -2.22 -5.09 18.42
C PRO A 367 -1.81 -6.57 18.47
N PHE A 368 -2.77 -7.49 18.31
CA PHE A 368 -2.48 -8.93 18.26
C PHE A 368 -1.68 -9.30 17.00
N LEU A 369 -2.09 -8.78 15.83
CA LEU A 369 -1.38 -9.03 14.57
C LEU A 369 0.00 -8.37 14.56
N VAL A 370 0.12 -7.19 15.15
CA VAL A 370 1.39 -6.50 15.31
C VAL A 370 2.34 -7.27 16.23
N GLN A 371 1.84 -7.87 17.31
CA GLN A 371 2.63 -8.74 18.17
C GLN A 371 3.12 -9.98 17.42
N LEU A 372 2.23 -10.67 16.69
CA LEU A 372 2.59 -11.84 15.88
C LEU A 372 3.63 -11.49 14.80
N LEU A 373 3.43 -10.35 14.12
CA LEU A 373 4.38 -9.81 13.17
C LEU A 373 5.74 -9.54 13.84
N GLY A 374 5.75 -8.95 15.03
CA GLY A 374 6.98 -8.70 15.78
C GLY A 374 7.69 -9.97 16.24
N ASP A 375 6.97 -10.99 16.69
CA ASP A 375 7.57 -12.28 17.03
C ASP A 375 8.24 -12.91 15.81
N ARG A 376 7.59 -12.84 14.65
CA ARG A 376 8.17 -13.33 13.39
C ARG A 376 9.39 -12.51 12.97
N LEU A 377 9.28 -11.18 12.95
CA LEU A 377 10.37 -10.30 12.50
C LEU A 377 11.56 -10.29 13.45
N ARG A 378 11.40 -10.58 14.75
CA ARG A 378 12.54 -10.69 15.67
C ARG A 378 13.37 -11.96 15.44
N ALA A 379 12.78 -13.04 14.91
CA ALA A 379 13.51 -14.22 14.49
C ALA A 379 14.09 -14.03 13.06
N PRO A 380 15.39 -14.28 12.81
CA PRO A 380 15.95 -14.18 11.45
C PRO A 380 15.44 -15.31 10.56
N ALA A 381 14.99 -14.99 9.35
CA ALA A 381 14.45 -15.99 8.42
C ALA A 381 15.47 -17.08 8.02
N GLY A 382 16.77 -16.81 8.07
CA GLY A 382 17.84 -17.79 7.84
C GLY A 382 18.27 -18.59 9.08
N LEU A 383 17.74 -18.28 10.27
CA LEU A 383 17.99 -18.99 11.53
C LEU A 383 16.73 -19.63 12.12
N ALA A 384 15.55 -19.35 11.54
CA ALA A 384 14.35 -20.12 11.76
C ALA A 384 14.57 -21.51 11.14
N SER A 385 14.70 -22.54 11.98
CA SER A 385 14.85 -23.92 11.53
C SER A 385 13.76 -24.32 10.53
N ASP A 386 14.06 -25.29 9.65
CA ASP A 386 13.10 -25.90 8.71
C ASP A 386 11.87 -26.52 9.43
N GLU A 387 11.93 -26.63 10.76
CA GLU A 387 10.86 -27.07 11.66
C GLU A 387 10.08 -25.93 12.35
N VAL A 388 10.21 -24.67 11.93
CA VAL A 388 9.31 -23.62 12.46
C VAL A 388 7.91 -23.83 11.90
N ASN A 389 7.17 -24.70 12.57
CA ASN A 389 5.73 -24.80 12.50
C ASN A 389 5.16 -23.37 12.65
N PRO A 390 4.33 -22.88 11.71
CA PRO A 390 3.70 -21.56 11.79
C PRO A 390 2.99 -21.27 13.13
N ALA A 391 2.68 -22.32 13.90
CA ALA A 391 2.11 -22.25 15.25
C ALA A 391 3.11 -22.08 16.41
N GLN A 392 4.42 -22.27 16.24
CA GLN A 392 5.39 -22.27 17.36
C GLN A 392 5.62 -20.90 18.04
N PRO A 393 5.65 -19.76 17.32
CA PRO A 393 5.60 -18.45 17.98
C PRO A 393 4.31 -18.24 18.79
N ILE A 394 3.24 -18.98 18.46
CA ILE A 394 1.89 -18.83 19.00
C ILE A 394 1.68 -19.74 20.23
N ASP A 395 2.34 -20.90 20.31
CA ASP A 395 2.31 -21.77 21.50
C ASP A 395 2.93 -21.08 22.74
N ASN A 396 3.94 -20.23 22.54
CA ASN A 396 4.58 -19.45 23.63
C ASN A 396 3.77 -18.20 24.05
N LEU A 397 2.75 -17.82 23.26
CA LEU A 397 1.92 -16.65 23.51
C LEU A 397 0.82 -16.92 24.55
N GLY A 398 0.45 -18.19 24.75
CA GLY A 398 -0.56 -18.62 25.73
C GLY A 398 -0.21 -18.34 27.19
N GLN A 399 1.07 -18.09 27.52
CA GLN A 399 1.48 -17.73 28.89
C GLN A 399 1.52 -16.21 29.16
N GLY A 400 1.51 -15.37 28.11
CA GLY A 400 1.63 -13.91 28.23
C GLY A 400 0.31 -13.14 28.18
N ILE A 401 -0.74 -13.72 27.60
CA ILE A 401 -2.06 -13.07 27.39
C ILE A 401 -3.03 -13.42 28.53
N GLY A 402 -2.58 -13.32 29.77
CA GLY A 402 -3.46 -13.48 30.95
C GLY A 402 -4.37 -12.27 31.24
N LYS A 403 -4.43 -11.24 30.37
CA LYS A 403 -5.09 -9.96 30.67
C LYS A 403 -5.84 -9.25 29.52
N ALA A 404 -5.89 -9.80 28.31
CA ALA A 404 -6.61 -9.18 27.20
C ALA A 404 -7.99 -9.83 27.00
N VAL A 405 -8.94 -9.42 27.83
CA VAL A 405 -10.35 -9.85 27.71
C VAL A 405 -10.99 -9.16 26.50
N GLY A 406 -11.56 -9.94 25.56
CA GLY A 406 -12.67 -9.44 24.72
C GLY A 406 -12.55 -9.43 23.19
N SER A 407 -11.54 -10.03 22.56
CA SER A 407 -11.55 -10.21 21.09
C SER A 407 -11.39 -11.68 20.69
N VAL A 408 -12.53 -12.32 20.39
CA VAL A 408 -12.54 -13.60 19.68
C VAL A 408 -12.23 -13.31 18.22
N ALA A 409 -11.00 -13.60 17.79
CA ALA A 409 -10.56 -13.60 16.42
C ALA A 409 -10.39 -15.06 16.00
N GLU A 410 -11.12 -15.47 14.96
CA GLU A 410 -10.81 -16.71 14.24
C GLU A 410 -9.85 -16.35 13.11
N ILE A 411 -8.64 -16.90 13.15
CA ILE A 411 -7.62 -16.73 12.11
C ILE A 411 -7.40 -18.08 11.45
N VAL A 412 -7.60 -18.15 10.14
CA VAL A 412 -7.37 -19.36 9.35
C VAL A 412 -6.06 -19.20 8.60
N ILE A 413 -5.14 -20.14 8.77
CA ILE A 413 -3.85 -20.17 8.08
C ILE A 413 -3.85 -21.36 7.13
N THR A 414 -3.81 -21.08 5.83
CA THR A 414 -3.71 -22.07 4.76
C THR A 414 -2.30 -22.04 4.19
N THR A 415 -1.54 -23.10 4.43
CA THR A 415 -0.18 -23.30 3.92
C THR A 415 -0.17 -24.29 2.76
N PRO A 416 0.92 -24.41 1.98
CA PRO A 416 0.99 -25.37 0.88
C PRO A 416 0.78 -26.84 1.31
N PHE A 417 0.96 -27.15 2.59
CA PHE A 417 0.92 -28.52 3.10
C PHE A 417 -0.19 -28.78 4.13
N LYS A 418 -0.81 -27.73 4.70
CA LYS A 418 -1.73 -27.85 5.84
C LYS A 418 -2.66 -26.64 5.98
N VAL A 419 -3.87 -26.86 6.48
CA VAL A 419 -4.78 -25.82 6.97
C VAL A 419 -4.81 -25.84 8.50
N LEU A 420 -4.74 -24.67 9.12
CA LEU A 420 -4.77 -24.45 10.56
C LEU A 420 -5.87 -23.43 10.89
N THR A 421 -6.70 -23.72 11.90
CA THR A 421 -7.69 -22.76 12.42
C THR A 421 -7.30 -22.40 13.85
N ILE A 422 -7.20 -21.10 14.12
CA ILE A 422 -6.88 -20.56 15.44
C ILE A 422 -8.09 -19.81 15.95
N ALA A 423 -8.57 -20.18 17.13
CA ALA A 423 -9.53 -19.38 17.89
C ALA A 423 -8.77 -18.67 19.02
N THR A 424 -8.70 -17.34 19.00
CA THR A 424 -8.19 -16.58 20.16
C THR A 424 -9.31 -16.53 21.20
N GLY A 425 -9.21 -17.33 22.26
CA GLY A 425 -10.25 -17.45 23.28
C GLY A 425 -10.12 -16.47 24.45
N GLY A 426 -11.27 -15.94 24.90
CA GLY A 426 -11.59 -15.58 26.30
C GLY A 426 -11.11 -14.23 26.82
#